data_AF-A0A7W9Z0B8-F1
#
_entry.id   AF-A0A7W9Z0B8-F1
#
_cell.length_a   1.000
_cell.length_b   1.000
_cell.length_c   1.000
_cell.angle_alpha   90.00
_cell.angle_beta   90.00
_cell.angle_gamma   90.00
#
_symmetry.space_group_name_H-M   'P 1'
#
loop_
_entity.id
_entity.type
_entity.pdbx_description
1 polymer ?
#
loop_
_entity_poly.entity_id
_entity_poly.type
_entity_poly.pdbx_seq_one_letter_code
_entity_poly.pdbx_strand_id
1 'polypeptide(L)'
;MSSDHLAPWSERQGQSGFVWTFLGAAMQATKTIPFGLITVPMGWRYHPVITAQAAATLGELFPGRFPWMAVGSGQALSEHVVGERWPSKPERNERLLAGVEIIRSLWDGNTVSREGPIRVDEARLHTFPREAPKVIAGALSIATAEWAGKWADGLITINQPRDKLSQIIEAFRRGGGEGKPAYLQVHVSYAPTEAEARENAYDQWRSNTLPAAVAETLRTPEEFDAACARVRPEDMDEFVRISADPSRHVAWFEEDMGMGFEQIYVHNVGRNQLQFIDVFGAQVISRLK
;
A
#
# COMPACT_ATOMS: atom_id res chain seq x y z
N MET A 1 -1.25 7.60 -2.35
CA MET A 1 -0.94 6.20 -2.71
C MET A 1 -2.24 5.49 -3.02
N SER A 2 -2.29 4.70 -4.09
CA SER A 2 -3.44 3.85 -4.44
C SER A 2 -3.16 2.37 -4.17
N SER A 3 -4.18 1.61 -3.77
CA SER A 3 -4.08 0.17 -3.55
C SER A 3 -4.60 -0.61 -4.76
N ASP A 4 -3.92 -1.69 -5.15
CA ASP A 4 -4.25 -2.53 -6.30
C ASP A 4 -5.04 -3.78 -5.90
N HIS A 5 -6.37 -3.64 -5.82
CA HIS A 5 -7.27 -4.73 -5.44
C HIS A 5 -8.23 -5.11 -6.56
N LEU A 6 -8.55 -6.40 -6.61
CA LEU A 6 -9.65 -6.88 -7.44
C LEU A 6 -10.99 -6.86 -6.69
N ALA A 7 -10.96 -7.18 -5.40
CA ALA A 7 -12.13 -7.19 -4.54
C ALA A 7 -11.92 -6.27 -3.32
N PRO A 8 -12.99 -5.59 -2.84
CA PRO A 8 -12.95 -4.83 -1.61
C PRO A 8 -12.87 -5.73 -0.37
N TRP A 9 -12.56 -5.15 0.79
CA TRP A 9 -12.51 -5.86 2.08
C TRP A 9 -13.89 -5.99 2.77
N SER A 10 -14.97 -5.65 2.07
CA SER A 10 -16.34 -5.72 2.57
C SER A 10 -17.33 -5.47 1.42
N GLU A 11 -18.49 -6.12 1.45
CA GLU A 11 -19.54 -5.91 0.46
C GLU A 11 -20.05 -4.45 0.45
N ARG A 12 -20.03 -3.79 1.61
CA ARG A 12 -20.49 -2.39 1.77
C ARG A 12 -19.62 -1.36 1.05
N GLN A 13 -18.35 -1.70 0.77
CA GLN A 13 -17.44 -0.80 0.07
C GLN A 13 -17.80 -0.70 -1.42
N GLY A 14 -18.24 -1.82 -2.00
CA GLY A 14 -18.89 -1.89 -3.31
C GLY A 14 -18.06 -1.49 -4.53
N GLN A 15 -16.77 -1.17 -4.38
CA GLN A 15 -15.91 -0.68 -5.47
C GLN A 15 -14.50 -1.28 -5.36
N SER A 16 -13.90 -1.60 -6.51
CA SER A 16 -12.49 -2.01 -6.63
C SER A 16 -11.96 -1.67 -8.02
N GLY A 17 -11.78 -0.38 -8.29
CA GLY A 17 -11.37 0.12 -9.60
C GLY A 17 -9.97 -0.33 -10.00
N PHE A 18 -9.75 -0.54 -11.31
CA PHE A 18 -8.45 -0.95 -11.83
C PHE A 18 -7.41 0.16 -11.73
N VAL A 19 -6.42 -0.03 -10.84
CA VAL A 19 -5.51 1.04 -10.39
C VAL A 19 -4.68 1.65 -11.52
N TRP A 20 -4.19 0.85 -12.47
CA TRP A 20 -3.29 1.34 -13.53
C TRP A 20 -3.99 2.31 -14.47
N THR A 21 -5.24 2.03 -14.86
CA THR A 21 -6.06 2.95 -15.66
C THR A 21 -6.45 4.18 -14.85
N PHE A 22 -6.82 4.01 -13.57
CA PHE A 22 -7.13 5.14 -12.69
C PHE A 22 -5.94 6.10 -12.57
N LEU A 23 -4.72 5.59 -12.39
CA LEU A 23 -3.52 6.41 -12.28
C LEU A 23 -3.25 7.18 -13.57
N GLY A 24 -3.35 6.54 -14.74
CA GLY A 24 -3.19 7.25 -16.01
C GLY A 24 -4.15 8.44 -16.15
N ALA A 25 -5.42 8.24 -15.79
CA ALA A 25 -6.43 9.31 -15.82
C ALA A 25 -6.18 10.40 -14.76
N ALA A 26 -5.91 10.01 -13.52
CA ALA A 26 -5.69 10.94 -12.41
C ALA A 26 -4.42 11.78 -12.60
N MET A 27 -3.33 11.16 -13.06
CA MET A 27 -2.07 11.84 -13.34
C MET A 27 -2.23 12.82 -14.50
N GLN A 28 -2.95 12.45 -15.56
CA GLN A 28 -3.26 13.36 -16.66
C GLN A 28 -4.12 14.56 -16.22
N ALA A 29 -5.08 14.36 -15.33
CA ALA A 29 -5.97 15.40 -14.85
C ALA A 29 -5.32 16.37 -13.84
N THR A 30 -4.18 16.00 -13.28
CA THR A 30 -3.46 16.77 -12.25
C THR A 30 -2.11 17.27 -12.78
N LYS A 31 -1.52 18.30 -12.15
CA LYS A 31 -0.31 18.96 -12.68
C LYS A 31 0.98 18.59 -11.94
N THR A 32 0.93 18.60 -10.61
CA THR A 32 2.14 18.56 -9.77
C THR A 32 2.16 17.41 -8.77
N ILE A 33 1.00 16.86 -8.42
CA ILE A 33 0.91 15.84 -7.37
C ILE A 33 1.62 14.56 -7.84
N PRO A 34 2.57 14.01 -7.06
CA PRO A 34 3.16 12.71 -7.31
C PRO A 34 2.22 11.59 -6.86
N PHE A 35 2.31 10.46 -7.54
CA PHE A 35 1.51 9.27 -7.28
C PHE A 35 2.42 8.09 -6.97
N GLY A 36 1.93 7.21 -6.10
CA GLY A 36 2.53 5.91 -5.85
C GLY A 36 1.40 4.90 -5.67
N LEU A 37 1.75 3.63 -5.79
CA LEU A 37 0.79 2.53 -5.68
C LEU A 37 1.40 1.37 -4.93
N ILE A 38 0.57 0.48 -4.40
CA ILE A 38 1.00 -0.83 -3.93
C ILE A 38 0.37 -1.94 -4.78
N THR A 39 1.19 -2.84 -5.33
CA THR A 39 0.79 -3.95 -6.22
C THR A 39 1.49 -5.26 -5.86
N VAL A 40 1.17 -6.34 -6.59
CA VAL A 40 1.59 -7.71 -6.30
C VAL A 40 2.13 -8.38 -7.58
N PRO A 41 3.43 -8.24 -7.89
CA PRO A 41 4.02 -8.76 -9.12
C PRO A 41 4.51 -10.21 -8.98
N MET A 42 3.69 -11.11 -8.44
CA MET A 42 4.11 -12.49 -8.10
C MET A 42 3.90 -13.53 -9.22
N GLY A 43 3.39 -13.12 -10.39
CA GLY A 43 3.13 -14.02 -11.52
C GLY A 43 1.78 -14.73 -11.48
N TRP A 44 0.87 -14.36 -10.57
CA TRP A 44 -0.55 -14.76 -10.62
C TRP A 44 -1.36 -13.71 -11.35
N ARG A 45 -2.06 -12.82 -10.62
CA ARG A 45 -2.92 -11.79 -11.22
C ARG A 45 -2.12 -10.84 -12.09
N TYR A 46 -0.92 -10.50 -11.66
CA TYR A 46 0.02 -9.75 -12.48
C TYR A 46 1.30 -10.52 -12.72
N HIS A 47 1.63 -10.63 -14.00
CA HIS A 47 2.96 -11.00 -14.44
C HIS A 47 3.92 -9.82 -14.24
N PRO A 48 5.11 -9.99 -13.62
CA PRO A 48 6.04 -8.90 -13.33
C PRO A 48 6.51 -8.15 -14.58
N VAL A 49 6.56 -8.79 -15.76
CA VAL A 49 6.83 -8.11 -17.04
C VAL A 49 5.78 -7.03 -17.33
N ILE A 50 4.50 -7.34 -17.11
CA ILE A 50 3.40 -6.40 -17.35
C ILE A 50 3.42 -5.28 -16.31
N THR A 51 3.70 -5.62 -15.04
CA THR A 51 3.88 -4.61 -13.99
C THR A 51 5.04 -3.67 -14.30
N ALA A 52 6.19 -4.20 -14.75
CA ALA A 52 7.36 -3.42 -15.15
C ALA A 52 7.03 -2.47 -16.30
N GLN A 53 6.33 -2.97 -17.32
CA GLN A 53 5.88 -2.18 -18.47
C GLN A 53 4.94 -1.06 -18.04
N ALA A 54 3.90 -1.36 -17.27
CA ALA A 54 2.91 -0.37 -16.82
C ALA A 54 3.54 0.76 -16.00
N ALA A 55 4.42 0.41 -15.05
CA ALA A 55 5.13 1.38 -14.24
C ALA A 55 6.12 2.23 -15.05
N ALA A 56 6.86 1.62 -16.00
CA ALA A 56 7.74 2.35 -16.90
C ALA A 56 6.94 3.33 -17.80
N THR A 57 5.80 2.90 -18.33
CA THR A 57 4.90 3.77 -19.11
C THR A 57 4.40 4.96 -18.31
N LEU A 58 3.97 4.76 -17.06
CA LEU A 58 3.57 5.90 -16.20
C LEU A 58 4.73 6.84 -15.91
N GLY A 59 5.93 6.31 -15.65
CA GLY A 59 7.13 7.12 -15.43
C GLY A 59 7.51 7.96 -16.66
N GLU A 60 7.34 7.41 -17.86
CA GLU A 60 7.65 8.10 -19.12
C GLU A 60 6.60 9.15 -19.48
N LEU A 61 5.30 8.83 -19.31
CA LEU A 61 4.21 9.78 -19.56
C LEU A 61 4.21 10.95 -18.57
N PHE A 62 4.64 10.72 -17.33
CA PHE A 62 4.59 11.70 -16.27
C PHE A 62 5.92 11.78 -15.49
N PRO A 63 6.99 12.33 -16.11
CA PRO A 63 8.31 12.41 -15.50
C PRO A 63 8.29 13.07 -14.11
N GLY A 64 8.93 12.43 -13.13
CA GLY A 64 9.01 12.91 -11.74
C GLY A 64 7.73 12.76 -10.92
N ARG A 65 6.64 12.24 -11.51
CA ARG A 65 5.33 12.12 -10.83
C ARG A 65 4.95 10.69 -10.46
N PHE A 66 5.76 9.70 -10.85
CA PHE A 66 5.64 8.32 -10.38
C PHE A 66 6.97 7.87 -9.75
N PRO A 67 7.38 8.48 -8.61
CA PRO A 67 8.73 8.30 -8.05
C PRO A 67 8.97 6.89 -7.48
N TRP A 68 7.92 6.16 -7.14
CA TRP A 68 8.04 4.85 -6.53
C TRP A 68 6.80 3.98 -6.73
N MET A 69 7.00 2.66 -6.66
CA MET A 69 5.98 1.63 -6.64
C MET A 69 6.24 0.71 -5.45
N ALA A 70 5.24 0.56 -4.58
CA ALA A 70 5.28 -0.42 -3.50
C ALA A 70 4.85 -1.79 -4.00
N VAL A 71 5.47 -2.84 -3.45
CA VAL A 71 5.16 -4.23 -3.76
C VAL A 71 4.96 -5.02 -2.48
N GLY A 72 4.09 -6.02 -2.53
CA GLY A 72 3.80 -6.89 -1.39
C GLY A 72 3.53 -8.33 -1.79
N SER A 73 3.48 -9.22 -0.81
CA SER A 73 3.29 -10.66 -1.02
C SER A 73 1.82 -11.05 -1.25
N GLY A 74 0.95 -10.09 -1.54
CA GLY A 74 -0.47 -10.26 -1.83
C GLY A 74 -1.37 -10.72 -0.68
N GLN A 75 -2.66 -10.78 -1.00
CA GLN A 75 -3.75 -11.32 -0.18
C GLN A 75 -4.59 -12.25 -1.06
N ALA A 76 -5.11 -13.34 -0.49
CA ALA A 76 -5.95 -14.28 -1.22
C ALA A 76 -7.13 -13.58 -1.90
N LEU A 77 -7.76 -12.61 -1.22
CA LEU A 77 -8.84 -11.75 -1.72
C LEU A 77 -8.70 -11.31 -3.18
N SER A 78 -7.50 -10.87 -3.60
CA SER A 78 -7.26 -10.39 -4.97
C SER A 78 -6.56 -11.40 -5.86
N GLU A 79 -5.75 -12.30 -5.30
CA GLU A 79 -4.80 -13.10 -6.09
C GLU A 79 -5.34 -14.50 -6.46
N HIS A 80 -6.26 -15.06 -5.67
CA HIS A 80 -6.75 -16.43 -5.86
C HIS A 80 -7.61 -16.61 -7.13
N VAL A 81 -8.08 -15.52 -7.74
CA VAL A 81 -9.09 -15.53 -8.81
C VAL A 81 -8.59 -15.98 -10.19
N VAL A 82 -7.28 -15.89 -10.44
CA VAL A 82 -6.68 -16.16 -11.76
C VAL A 82 -5.76 -17.38 -11.75
N GLY A 83 -5.71 -18.15 -10.66
CA GLY A 83 -4.70 -19.18 -10.48
C GLY A 83 -5.05 -20.29 -9.49
N GLU A 84 -4.04 -21.13 -9.22
CA GLU A 84 -4.10 -22.29 -8.35
C GLU A 84 -4.16 -21.92 -6.84
N ARG A 85 -3.99 -22.92 -5.96
CA ARG A 85 -4.02 -22.77 -4.48
C ARG A 85 -3.38 -21.46 -3.98
N TRP A 86 -3.94 -20.87 -2.94
CA TRP A 86 -3.26 -19.79 -2.22
C TRP A 86 -1.99 -20.38 -1.55
N PRO A 87 -0.78 -19.97 -1.99
CA PRO A 87 0.49 -20.54 -1.53
C PRO A 87 0.83 -20.16 -0.09
N SER A 88 1.83 -20.82 0.46
CA SER A 88 2.41 -20.47 1.76
C SER A 88 3.14 -19.12 1.73
N LYS A 89 3.28 -18.46 2.89
CA LYS A 89 4.01 -17.18 2.99
C LYS A 89 5.46 -17.25 2.44
N PRO A 90 6.26 -18.30 2.72
CA PRO A 90 7.60 -18.44 2.13
C PRO A 90 7.58 -18.45 0.60
N GLU A 91 6.68 -19.21 -0.01
CA GLU A 91 6.54 -19.29 -1.47
C GLU A 91 6.11 -17.94 -2.08
N ARG A 92 5.21 -17.20 -1.40
CA ARG A 92 4.85 -15.83 -1.82
C ARG A 92 6.03 -14.87 -1.76
N ASN A 93 6.85 -14.96 -0.71
CA ASN A 93 8.02 -14.09 -0.57
C ASN A 93 9.10 -14.42 -1.62
N GLU A 94 9.31 -15.71 -1.93
CA GLU A 94 10.22 -16.14 -3.00
C GLU A 94 9.77 -15.60 -4.36
N ARG A 95 8.47 -15.74 -4.69
CA ARG A 95 7.89 -15.20 -5.93
C ARG A 95 7.91 -13.68 -5.98
N LEU A 96 7.67 -12.99 -4.86
CA LEU A 96 7.78 -11.53 -4.78
C LEU A 96 9.19 -11.07 -5.11
N LEU A 97 10.22 -11.69 -4.51
CA LEU A 97 11.61 -11.35 -4.80
C LEU A 97 11.96 -11.61 -6.28
N ALA A 98 11.56 -12.77 -6.80
CA ALA A 98 11.72 -13.09 -8.22
C ALA A 98 11.03 -12.06 -9.14
N GLY A 99 9.83 -11.59 -8.77
CA GLY A 99 9.12 -10.54 -9.48
C GLY A 99 9.86 -9.21 -9.50
N VAL A 100 10.41 -8.80 -8.35
CA VAL A 100 11.22 -7.58 -8.21
C VAL A 100 12.51 -7.66 -9.05
N GLU A 101 13.19 -8.80 -9.05
CA GLU A 101 14.39 -9.03 -9.87
C GLU A 101 14.08 -8.91 -11.37
N ILE A 102 12.96 -9.47 -11.83
CA ILE A 102 12.51 -9.33 -13.22
C ILE A 102 12.23 -7.86 -13.55
N ILE A 103 11.46 -7.17 -12.70
CA ILE A 103 11.11 -5.76 -12.90
C ILE A 103 12.39 -4.90 -13.02
N ARG A 104 13.33 -5.07 -12.09
CA ARG A 104 14.59 -4.32 -12.10
C ARG A 104 15.44 -4.64 -13.32
N SER A 105 15.61 -5.91 -13.67
CA SER A 105 16.40 -6.30 -14.84
C SER A 105 15.84 -5.71 -16.14
N LEU A 106 14.51 -5.67 -16.27
CA LEU A 106 13.81 -5.03 -17.38
C LEU A 106 14.00 -3.51 -17.38
N TRP A 107 13.95 -2.86 -16.21
CA TRP A 107 14.22 -1.43 -16.07
C TRP A 107 15.68 -1.06 -16.34
N ASP A 108 16.62 -1.96 -16.08
CA ASP A 108 18.03 -1.81 -16.46
C ASP A 108 18.27 -2.01 -17.97
N GLY A 109 17.21 -2.23 -18.75
CA GLY A 109 17.24 -2.33 -20.21
C GLY A 109 17.63 -3.72 -20.75
N ASN A 110 17.75 -4.71 -19.87
CA ASN A 110 18.13 -6.08 -20.24
C ASN A 110 16.98 -6.85 -20.90
N THR A 111 17.35 -7.87 -21.67
CA THR A 111 16.43 -8.96 -22.06
C THR A 111 16.44 -10.02 -20.98
N VAL A 112 15.27 -10.44 -20.50
CA VAL A 112 15.09 -11.39 -19.40
C VAL A 112 14.51 -12.71 -19.91
N SER A 113 15.21 -13.81 -19.64
CA SER A 113 14.71 -15.18 -19.81
C SER A 113 14.99 -15.98 -18.54
N ARG A 114 13.99 -16.69 -18.01
CA ARG A 114 14.11 -17.55 -16.82
C ARG A 114 12.97 -18.58 -16.74
N GLU A 115 13.22 -19.72 -16.12
CA GLU A 115 12.23 -20.80 -16.00
C GLU A 115 11.35 -20.71 -14.75
N GLY A 116 11.82 -20.12 -13.65
CA GLY A 116 11.05 -20.06 -12.41
C GLY A 116 11.63 -19.12 -11.34
N PRO A 117 10.89 -18.87 -10.23
CA PRO A 117 9.53 -19.34 -9.96
C PRO A 117 8.45 -18.62 -10.81
N ILE A 118 8.83 -17.60 -11.57
CA ILE A 118 8.00 -16.93 -12.58
C ILE A 118 8.73 -17.08 -13.92
N ARG A 119 8.09 -17.74 -14.88
CA ARG A 119 8.68 -17.98 -16.21
C ARG A 119 8.64 -16.71 -17.05
N VAL A 120 9.75 -16.39 -17.71
CA VAL A 120 9.87 -15.27 -18.65
C VAL A 120 10.67 -15.76 -19.85
N ASP A 121 10.24 -15.38 -21.05
CA ASP A 121 10.89 -15.76 -22.30
C ASP A 121 11.23 -14.51 -23.11
N GLU A 122 12.53 -14.21 -23.23
CA GLU A 122 13.13 -13.14 -24.03
C GLU A 122 12.43 -11.76 -23.90
N ALA A 123 11.96 -11.42 -22.69
CA ALA A 123 11.23 -10.18 -22.46
C ALA A 123 12.17 -8.97 -22.37
N ARG A 124 11.82 -7.87 -23.03
CA ARG A 124 12.53 -6.58 -22.95
C ARG A 124 11.55 -5.42 -23.00
N LEU A 125 11.81 -4.36 -22.24
CA LEU A 125 11.06 -3.11 -22.36
C LEU A 125 11.67 -2.21 -23.44
N HIS A 126 10.80 -1.67 -24.29
CA HIS A 126 11.18 -0.73 -25.35
C HIS A 126 10.83 0.73 -25.03
N THR A 127 9.90 0.94 -24.11
CA THR A 127 9.57 2.26 -23.56
C THR A 127 10.09 2.31 -22.14
N PHE A 128 10.91 3.29 -21.83
CA PHE A 128 11.55 3.38 -20.53
C PHE A 128 11.76 4.85 -20.11
N PRO A 129 11.38 5.23 -18.86
CA PRO A 129 11.60 6.57 -18.35
C PRO A 129 13.08 6.88 -18.21
N ARG A 130 13.44 8.17 -18.14
CA ARG A 130 14.81 8.58 -17.81
C ARG A 130 15.29 8.01 -16.46
N GLU A 131 14.39 7.89 -15.51
CA GLU A 131 14.65 7.35 -14.18
C GLU A 131 13.58 6.32 -13.83
N ALA A 132 14.01 5.13 -13.42
CA ALA A 132 13.11 4.07 -12.95
C ALA A 132 12.42 4.49 -11.63
N PRO A 133 11.15 4.14 -11.41
CA PRO A 133 10.54 4.26 -10.10
C PRO A 133 11.30 3.42 -9.06
N LYS A 134 11.43 3.91 -7.83
CA LYS A 134 11.97 3.10 -6.72
C LYS A 134 11.02 1.95 -6.38
N VAL A 135 11.55 0.79 -5.99
CA VAL A 135 10.75 -0.35 -5.50
C VAL A 135 10.69 -0.31 -3.98
N ILE A 136 9.50 -0.06 -3.44
CA ILE A 136 9.25 0.04 -2.00
C ILE A 136 8.63 -1.26 -1.50
N ALA A 137 9.03 -1.75 -0.33
CA ALA A 137 8.44 -2.95 0.25
C ALA A 137 7.28 -2.61 1.20
N GLY A 138 6.11 -3.21 0.98
CA GLY A 138 5.03 -3.22 1.97
C GLY A 138 5.31 -4.23 3.08
N ALA A 139 5.40 -3.78 4.34
CA ALA A 139 5.60 -4.66 5.48
C ALA A 139 4.71 -4.31 6.68
N LEU A 140 4.08 -5.34 7.26
CA LEU A 140 3.24 -5.23 8.46
C LEU A 140 3.85 -5.94 9.68
N SER A 141 5.02 -6.58 9.53
CA SER A 141 5.71 -7.31 10.60
C SER A 141 7.20 -7.02 10.59
N ILE A 142 7.82 -7.15 11.77
CA ILE A 142 9.25 -7.00 12.01
C ILE A 142 10.06 -7.93 11.09
N ALA A 143 9.65 -9.20 10.99
CA ALA A 143 10.33 -10.18 10.14
C ALA A 143 10.26 -9.82 8.65
N THR A 144 9.11 -9.33 8.18
CA THR A 144 8.97 -8.90 6.78
C THR A 144 9.78 -7.63 6.51
N ALA A 145 9.83 -6.69 7.46
CA ALA A 145 10.62 -5.47 7.35
C ALA A 145 12.13 -5.77 7.29
N GLU A 146 12.63 -6.65 8.17
CA GLU A 146 14.04 -7.07 8.15
C GLU A 146 14.42 -7.79 6.85
N TRP A 147 13.53 -8.65 6.34
CA TRP A 147 13.74 -9.28 5.04
C TRP A 147 13.74 -8.25 3.89
N ALA A 148 12.83 -7.28 3.93
CA ALA A 148 12.72 -6.22 2.92
C ALA A 148 13.95 -5.31 2.86
N GLY A 149 14.62 -5.06 3.99
CA GLY A 149 15.84 -4.24 4.05
C GLY A 149 16.93 -4.70 3.07
N LYS A 150 16.96 -6.01 2.79
CA LYS A 150 17.97 -6.65 1.93
C LYS A 150 17.86 -6.27 0.46
N TRP A 151 16.67 -5.91 -0.01
CA TRP A 151 16.41 -5.76 -1.45
C TRP A 151 15.65 -4.47 -1.81
N ALA A 152 14.79 -3.94 -0.94
CA ALA A 152 13.94 -2.80 -1.28
C ALA A 152 14.70 -1.47 -1.25
N ASP A 153 14.21 -0.49 -2.02
CA ASP A 153 14.72 0.89 -2.05
C ASP A 153 14.13 1.74 -0.92
N GLY A 154 13.13 1.22 -0.22
CA GLY A 154 12.47 1.83 0.92
C GLY A 154 11.39 0.93 1.50
N LEU A 155 10.79 1.39 2.58
CA LEU A 155 9.75 0.69 3.34
C LEU A 155 8.44 1.47 3.28
N ILE A 156 7.31 0.77 3.19
CA ILE A 156 6.00 1.32 3.55
C ILE A 156 5.29 0.41 4.54
N THR A 157 4.71 1.02 5.57
CA THR A 157 3.88 0.32 6.57
C THR A 157 2.62 1.11 6.86
N ILE A 158 1.76 0.60 7.73
CA ILE A 158 0.52 1.26 8.16
C ILE A 158 0.60 1.67 9.63
N ASN A 159 -0.24 2.62 10.05
CA ASN A 159 -0.37 3.01 11.46
C ASN A 159 -0.59 1.79 12.36
N GLN A 160 0.27 1.67 13.37
CA GLN A 160 0.29 0.61 14.37
C GLN A 160 0.75 1.25 15.71
N PRO A 161 0.70 0.52 16.84
CA PRO A 161 1.33 0.97 18.07
C PRO A 161 2.78 1.43 17.82
N ARG A 162 3.17 2.56 18.43
CA ARG A 162 4.43 3.25 18.11
C ARG A 162 5.66 2.41 18.41
N ASP A 163 5.64 1.67 19.50
CA ASP A 163 6.68 0.70 19.86
C ASP A 163 6.88 -0.32 18.73
N LYS A 164 5.78 -0.83 18.16
CA LYS A 164 5.82 -1.75 17.02
C LYS A 164 6.31 -1.08 15.74
N LEU A 165 5.92 0.17 15.47
CA LEU A 165 6.43 0.94 14.33
C LEU A 165 7.94 1.15 14.44
N SER A 166 8.46 1.52 15.62
CA SER A 166 9.89 1.64 15.87
C SER A 166 10.62 0.32 15.62
N GLN A 167 10.09 -0.79 16.13
CA GLN A 167 10.67 -2.13 15.89
C GLN A 167 10.68 -2.51 14.40
N ILE A 168 9.64 -2.13 13.64
CA ILE A 168 9.57 -2.36 12.20
C ILE A 168 10.65 -1.54 11.45
N ILE A 169 10.81 -0.26 11.80
CA ILE A 169 11.83 0.61 11.18
C ILE A 169 13.24 0.10 11.51
N GLU A 170 13.50 -0.23 12.77
CA GLU A 170 14.79 -0.79 13.22
C GLU A 170 15.09 -2.12 12.51
N ALA A 171 14.09 -3.00 12.37
CA ALA A 171 14.25 -4.26 11.66
C ALA A 171 14.61 -4.04 10.19
N PHE A 172 13.91 -3.13 9.51
CA PHE A 172 14.24 -2.76 8.12
C PHE A 172 15.68 -2.27 7.99
N ARG A 173 16.12 -1.39 8.91
CA ARG A 173 17.51 -0.90 8.98
C ARG A 173 18.52 -2.03 9.19
N ARG A 174 18.30 -2.89 10.20
CA ARG A 174 19.14 -4.08 10.46
C ARG A 174 19.25 -5.00 9.24
N GLY A 175 18.19 -5.10 8.44
CA GLY A 175 18.15 -5.87 7.21
C GLY A 175 18.96 -5.30 6.04
N GLY A 176 19.58 -4.12 6.17
CA GLY A 176 20.27 -3.41 5.09
C GLY A 176 19.49 -2.21 4.54
N GLY A 177 18.43 -1.78 5.24
CA GLY A 177 17.63 -0.60 4.92
C GLY A 177 18.17 0.71 5.48
N GLU A 178 19.38 0.73 6.05
CA GLU A 178 20.00 1.95 6.60
C GLU A 178 20.09 3.04 5.52
N GLY A 179 19.70 4.27 5.86
CA GLY A 179 19.66 5.40 4.92
C GLY A 179 18.56 5.36 3.85
N LYS A 180 17.73 4.30 3.79
CA LYS A 180 16.60 4.20 2.87
C LYS A 180 15.33 4.80 3.47
N PRO A 181 14.44 5.41 2.65
CA PRO A 181 13.20 6.00 3.13
C PRO A 181 12.26 5.00 3.79
N ALA A 182 11.55 5.46 4.82
CA ALA A 182 10.38 4.79 5.37
C ALA A 182 9.15 5.67 5.19
N TYR A 183 8.05 5.08 4.72
CA TYR A 183 6.77 5.72 4.50
C TYR A 183 5.69 5.10 5.41
N LEU A 184 4.73 5.91 5.82
CA LEU A 184 3.61 5.47 6.66
C LEU A 184 2.29 5.78 5.98
N GLN A 185 1.41 4.79 5.84
CA GLN A 185 0.00 5.04 5.55
C GLN A 185 -0.79 5.10 6.87
N VAL A 186 -1.54 6.18 7.07
CA VAL A 186 -2.34 6.38 8.27
C VAL A 186 -3.82 6.35 7.93
N HIS A 187 -4.54 5.42 8.54
CA HIS A 187 -6.00 5.38 8.52
C HIS A 187 -6.55 6.39 9.52
N VAL A 188 -7.28 7.37 9.01
CA VAL A 188 -7.99 8.38 9.80
C VAL A 188 -9.48 8.31 9.53
N SER A 189 -10.28 8.67 10.51
CA SER A 189 -11.69 8.95 10.29
C SER A 189 -12.01 10.32 10.86
N TYR A 190 -12.42 11.22 9.97
CA TYR A 190 -12.88 12.55 10.32
C TYR A 190 -14.34 12.73 9.91
N ALA A 191 -15.12 13.34 10.78
CA ALA A 191 -16.46 13.83 10.53
C ALA A 191 -16.76 15.02 11.47
N PRO A 192 -17.83 15.79 11.25
CA PRO A 192 -18.21 16.89 12.14
C PRO A 192 -18.43 16.48 13.61
N THR A 193 -18.75 15.21 13.87
CA THR A 193 -18.91 14.68 15.23
C THR A 193 -18.10 13.40 15.46
N GLU A 194 -17.70 13.16 16.70
CA GLU A 194 -16.92 11.97 17.08
C GLU A 194 -17.71 10.68 16.83
N ALA A 195 -19.04 10.74 16.98
CA ALA A 195 -19.94 9.62 16.73
C ALA A 195 -19.97 9.25 15.23
N GLU A 196 -20.14 10.23 14.35
CA GLU A 196 -20.10 10.02 12.90
C GLU A 196 -18.72 9.54 12.43
N ALA A 197 -17.63 10.07 13.00
CA ALA A 197 -16.28 9.65 12.67
C ALA A 197 -16.06 8.17 13.04
N ARG A 198 -16.54 7.74 14.22
CA ARG A 198 -16.44 6.35 14.65
C ARG A 198 -17.32 5.43 13.80
N GLU A 199 -18.54 5.85 13.49
CA GLU A 199 -19.44 5.08 12.63
C GLU A 199 -18.85 4.89 11.24
N ASN A 200 -18.27 5.93 10.65
CA ASN A 200 -17.57 5.84 9.37
C ASN A 200 -16.43 4.81 9.40
N ALA A 201 -15.65 4.79 10.48
CA ALA A 201 -14.56 3.84 10.64
C ALA A 201 -15.07 2.39 10.77
N TYR A 202 -16.14 2.20 11.53
CA TYR A 202 -16.78 0.90 11.73
C TYR A 202 -17.44 0.34 10.47
N ASP A 203 -18.27 1.16 9.82
CA ASP A 203 -19.04 0.77 8.65
C ASP A 203 -18.11 0.39 7.49
N GLN A 204 -17.11 1.22 7.24
CA GLN A 204 -16.18 1.00 6.16
C GLN A 204 -15.10 -0.01 6.56
N TRP A 205 -14.28 0.28 7.57
CA TRP A 205 -12.92 -0.26 7.74
C TRP A 205 -12.74 -1.25 8.90
N ARG A 206 -13.82 -1.84 9.44
CA ARG A 206 -13.72 -2.85 10.53
C ARG A 206 -12.86 -4.07 10.24
N SER A 207 -12.61 -4.38 8.97
CA SER A 207 -11.64 -5.39 8.53
C SER A 207 -10.22 -5.15 9.05
N ASN A 208 -9.86 -3.90 9.39
CA ASN A 208 -8.55 -3.58 9.97
C ASN A 208 -8.32 -4.20 11.35
N THR A 209 -9.37 -4.63 12.05
CA THR A 209 -9.27 -5.34 13.34
C THR A 209 -8.77 -6.78 13.19
N LEU A 210 -8.84 -7.33 11.97
CA LEU A 210 -8.43 -8.70 11.71
C LEU A 210 -6.90 -8.83 11.80
N PRO A 211 -6.37 -9.86 12.48
CA PRO A 211 -4.95 -10.16 12.44
C PRO A 211 -4.48 -10.35 11.00
N ALA A 212 -3.29 -9.84 10.67
CA ALA A 212 -2.73 -9.91 9.31
C ALA A 212 -2.69 -11.34 8.75
N ALA A 213 -2.41 -12.34 9.60
CA ALA A 213 -2.40 -13.76 9.23
C ALA A 213 -3.78 -14.28 8.80
N VAL A 214 -4.86 -13.74 9.35
CA VAL A 214 -6.24 -14.06 8.93
C VAL A 214 -6.56 -13.30 7.65
N ALA A 215 -6.37 -11.98 7.65
CA ALA A 215 -6.71 -11.10 6.53
C ALA A 215 -5.99 -11.48 5.22
N GLU A 216 -4.77 -12.05 5.28
CA GLU A 216 -4.08 -12.48 4.05
C GLU A 216 -4.65 -13.77 3.43
N THR A 217 -5.52 -14.49 4.14
CA THR A 217 -6.08 -15.79 3.71
C THR A 217 -7.55 -15.74 3.29
N LEU A 218 -8.32 -14.76 3.77
CA LEU A 218 -9.72 -14.58 3.38
C LEU A 218 -9.81 -14.23 1.89
N ARG A 219 -10.78 -14.85 1.21
CA ARG A 219 -10.90 -14.93 -0.24
C ARG A 219 -11.96 -14.01 -0.81
N THR A 220 -13.03 -13.73 -0.06
CA THR A 220 -14.15 -12.94 -0.58
C THR A 220 -14.56 -11.83 0.39
N PRO A 221 -15.22 -10.76 -0.09
CA PRO A 221 -15.76 -9.72 0.78
C PRO A 221 -16.71 -10.26 1.86
N GLU A 222 -17.50 -11.29 1.55
CA GLU A 222 -18.42 -11.96 2.50
C GLU A 222 -17.67 -12.67 3.62
N GLU A 223 -16.52 -13.29 3.33
CA GLU A 223 -15.66 -13.90 4.35
C GLU A 223 -15.08 -12.85 5.29
N PHE A 224 -14.71 -11.67 4.78
CA PHE A 224 -14.29 -10.54 5.61
C PHE A 224 -15.44 -10.05 6.50
N ASP A 225 -16.64 -9.90 5.93
CA ASP A 225 -17.83 -9.47 6.66
C ASP A 225 -18.19 -10.44 7.78
N ALA A 226 -18.14 -11.74 7.51
CA ALA A 226 -18.36 -12.79 8.50
C ALA A 226 -17.29 -12.78 9.60
N ALA A 227 -16.00 -12.61 9.24
CA ALA A 227 -14.90 -12.53 10.19
C ALA A 227 -15.02 -11.31 11.13
N CYS A 228 -15.65 -10.22 10.65
CA CYS A 228 -15.87 -9.00 11.41
C CYS A 228 -17.23 -8.93 12.11
N ALA A 229 -18.03 -10.00 12.11
CA ALA A 229 -19.42 -9.96 12.62
C ALA A 229 -19.56 -9.59 14.12
N ARG A 230 -18.48 -9.73 14.91
CA ARG A 230 -18.45 -9.40 16.34
C ARG A 230 -17.69 -8.13 16.67
N VAL A 231 -17.14 -7.45 15.67
CA VAL A 231 -16.47 -6.16 15.87
C VAL A 231 -17.52 -5.13 16.27
N ARG A 232 -17.16 -4.30 17.25
CA ARG A 232 -17.97 -3.18 17.72
C ARG A 232 -17.32 -1.85 17.30
N PRO A 233 -18.08 -0.75 17.18
CA PRO A 233 -17.52 0.54 16.80
C PRO A 233 -16.37 1.01 17.69
N GLU A 234 -16.40 0.72 19.00
CA GLU A 234 -15.33 1.07 19.95
C GLU A 234 -14.02 0.32 19.69
N ASP A 235 -14.07 -0.88 19.10
CA ASP A 235 -12.86 -1.65 18.81
C ASP A 235 -12.02 -0.96 17.71
N MET A 236 -12.63 -0.04 16.94
CA MET A 236 -11.96 0.71 15.88
C MET A 236 -10.96 1.74 16.39
N ASP A 237 -11.11 2.23 17.62
CA ASP A 237 -10.26 3.27 18.21
C ASP A 237 -8.78 2.82 18.35
N GLU A 238 -8.52 1.50 18.31
CA GLU A 238 -7.17 0.91 18.31
C GLU A 238 -6.50 0.89 16.92
N PHE A 239 -7.30 0.87 15.84
CA PHE A 239 -6.82 0.60 14.47
C PHE A 239 -6.94 1.81 13.53
N VAL A 240 -7.85 2.74 13.83
CA VAL A 240 -8.13 3.94 13.05
C VAL A 240 -8.03 5.16 13.96
N ARG A 241 -7.37 6.21 13.48
CA ARG A 241 -7.29 7.49 14.19
C ARG A 241 -8.60 8.26 13.99
N ILE A 242 -9.50 8.10 14.94
CA ILE A 242 -10.86 8.65 14.89
C ILE A 242 -10.90 9.96 15.69
N SER A 243 -11.24 11.08 15.04
CA SER A 243 -11.55 12.31 15.75
C SER A 243 -12.28 13.33 14.88
N ALA A 244 -13.20 14.08 15.48
CA ALA A 244 -13.81 15.27 14.91
C ALA A 244 -12.98 16.55 15.09
N ASP A 245 -11.95 16.53 15.95
CA ASP A 245 -11.06 17.68 16.16
C ASP A 245 -9.84 17.61 15.22
N PRO A 246 -9.70 18.53 14.25
CA PRO A 246 -8.53 18.61 13.37
C PRO A 246 -7.20 18.73 14.13
N SER A 247 -7.19 19.35 15.30
CA SER A 247 -5.98 19.55 16.11
C SER A 247 -5.43 18.23 16.65
N ARG A 248 -6.30 17.24 16.88
CA ARG A 248 -5.89 15.89 17.27
C ARG A 248 -5.20 15.15 16.13
N HIS A 249 -5.64 15.36 14.90
CA HIS A 249 -4.98 14.82 13.70
C HIS A 249 -3.59 15.44 13.48
N VAL A 250 -3.44 16.75 13.72
CA VAL A 250 -2.14 17.43 13.69
C VAL A 250 -1.17 16.77 14.68
N ALA A 251 -1.57 16.61 15.94
CA ALA A 251 -0.72 16.01 16.97
C ALA A 251 -0.25 14.60 16.58
N TRP A 252 -1.17 13.76 16.08
CA TRP A 252 -0.81 12.42 15.62
C TRP A 252 0.20 12.41 14.46
N PHE A 253 0.10 13.36 13.52
CA PHE A 253 1.05 13.45 12.42
C PHE A 253 2.40 14.02 12.84
N GLU A 254 2.45 15.00 13.74
CA GLU A 254 3.71 15.49 14.31
C GLU A 254 4.46 14.38 15.04
N GLU A 255 3.74 13.51 15.76
CA GLU A 255 4.33 12.36 16.43
C GLU A 255 4.90 11.34 15.43
N ASP A 256 4.17 11.04 14.35
CA ASP A 256 4.68 10.15 13.28
C ASP A 256 5.90 10.75 12.56
N MET A 257 5.88 12.05 12.28
CA MET A 257 7.02 12.76 11.68
C MET A 257 8.25 12.67 12.59
N GLY A 258 8.06 12.75 13.91
CA GLY A 258 9.10 12.55 14.91
C GLY A 258 9.72 11.15 14.93
N MET A 259 9.05 10.14 14.34
CA MET A 259 9.60 8.78 14.20
C MET A 259 10.57 8.63 13.02
N GLY A 260 10.69 9.65 12.16
CA GLY A 260 11.58 9.63 11.00
C GLY A 260 10.98 9.01 9.74
N PHE A 261 9.65 8.97 9.62
CA PHE A 261 9.00 8.69 8.33
C PHE A 261 9.21 9.87 7.37
N GLU A 262 9.68 9.59 6.16
CA GLU A 262 9.94 10.62 5.14
C GLU A 262 8.63 11.15 4.53
N GLN A 263 7.62 10.28 4.42
CA GLN A 263 6.31 10.64 3.88
C GLN A 263 5.19 9.92 4.63
N ILE A 264 4.11 10.66 4.88
CA ILE A 264 2.87 10.15 5.50
C ILE A 264 1.74 10.22 4.46
N TYR A 265 1.16 9.06 4.17
CA TYR A 265 0.00 8.89 3.29
C TYR A 265 -1.26 8.85 4.13
N VAL A 266 -1.99 9.96 4.19
CA VAL A 266 -3.24 10.05 4.94
C VAL A 266 -4.38 9.42 4.15
N HIS A 267 -5.09 8.49 4.78
CA HIS A 267 -6.20 7.75 4.21
C HIS A 267 -7.45 7.96 5.07
N ASN A 268 -8.36 8.82 4.61
CA ASN A 268 -9.68 8.93 5.23
C ASN A 268 -10.53 7.72 4.88
N VAL A 269 -10.96 6.98 5.90
CA VAL A 269 -11.74 5.75 5.74
C VAL A 269 -13.21 6.02 5.47
N GLY A 270 -13.71 7.19 5.87
CA GLY A 270 -15.09 7.62 5.63
C GLY A 270 -15.35 7.97 4.16
N ARG A 271 -16.61 7.94 3.75
CA ARG A 271 -17.01 8.26 2.36
C ARG A 271 -17.09 9.76 2.06
N ASN A 272 -16.87 10.61 3.06
CA ASN A 272 -16.92 12.07 3.00
C ASN A 272 -15.63 12.71 2.45
N GLN A 273 -15.10 12.19 1.34
CA GLN A 273 -13.76 12.55 0.83
C GLN A 273 -13.59 14.04 0.51
N LEU A 274 -14.59 14.71 -0.08
CA LEU A 274 -14.51 16.14 -0.39
C LEU A 274 -14.41 17.00 0.88
N GLN A 275 -15.29 16.75 1.85
CA GLN A 275 -15.26 17.44 3.13
C GLN A 275 -13.94 17.20 3.86
N PHE A 276 -13.45 15.96 3.84
CA PHE A 276 -12.15 15.60 4.42
C PHE A 276 -11.03 16.41 3.76
N ILE A 277 -10.96 16.47 2.42
CA ILE A 277 -9.93 17.23 1.69
C ILE A 277 -9.98 18.72 2.07
N ASP A 278 -11.16 19.33 2.08
CA ASP A 278 -11.32 20.75 2.40
C ASP A 278 -10.86 21.06 3.85
N VAL A 279 -11.30 20.24 4.82
CA VAL A 279 -10.95 20.45 6.23
C VAL A 279 -9.48 20.14 6.49
N PHE A 280 -8.95 19.02 5.99
CA PHE A 280 -7.55 18.66 6.22
C PHE A 280 -6.62 19.66 5.54
N GLY A 281 -6.94 20.09 4.32
CA GLY A 281 -6.16 21.12 3.64
C GLY A 281 -6.11 22.43 4.44
N ALA A 282 -7.26 22.90 4.93
CA ALA A 282 -7.36 24.19 5.62
C ALA A 282 -6.89 24.16 7.07
N GLN A 283 -7.07 23.06 7.80
CA GLN A 283 -6.93 23.03 9.26
C GLN A 283 -5.89 22.04 9.79
N VAL A 284 -5.47 21.06 8.98
CA VAL A 284 -4.48 20.05 9.41
C VAL A 284 -3.16 20.29 8.69
N ILE A 285 -3.13 20.14 7.37
CA ILE A 285 -1.93 20.28 6.54
C ILE A 285 -1.34 21.70 6.66
N SER A 286 -2.17 22.74 6.74
CA SER A 286 -1.72 24.12 6.93
C SER A 286 -0.99 24.39 8.26
N ARG A 287 -1.13 23.48 9.23
CA ARG A 287 -0.51 23.59 10.57
C ARG A 287 0.73 22.71 10.73
N LEU A 288 0.91 21.72 9.85
CA LEU A 288 2.11 20.87 9.82
C LEU A 288 3.29 21.66 9.23
N LYS A 289 4.47 21.49 9.81
CA LYS A 289 5.70 22.18 9.41
C LYS A 289 6.65 21.26 8.67
#